data_AF-A0A7W4WBZ1-F1
#
_entry.id   AF-A0A7W4WBZ1-F1
#
_cell.length_a   1.000
_cell.length_b   1.000
_cell.length_c   1.000
_cell.angle_alpha   90.00
_cell.angle_beta   90.00
_cell.angle_gamma   90.00
#
_symmetry.space_group_name_H-M   'P 1'
#
loop_
_entity.id
_entity.type
_entity.pdbx_description
1 polymer ?
#
loop_
_entity_poly.entity_id
_entity_poly.type
_entity_poly.pdbx_seq_one_letter_code
_entity_poly.pdbx_strand_id
1 'polypeptide(L)' 'MNGLTHIAPADGNGEIIGSPVVAPGVYKTTTEVYPDSPRATPEQCNTAQTVAVCAAIDYALAHR' A
#
# COMPACT_ATOMS: atom_id res chain seq x y z
N MET A 1 -15.01 16.97 -13.04
CA MET A 1 -15.63 15.69 -12.63
C MET A 1 -14.71 15.07 -11.59
N ASN A 2 -15.01 15.28 -10.31
CA ASN A 2 -14.22 14.75 -9.19
C ASN A 2 -14.52 13.25 -9.03
N GLY A 3 -13.52 12.40 -9.27
CA GLY A 3 -13.65 10.95 -9.28
C GLY A 3 -13.30 10.28 -7.95
N LEU A 4 -13.90 10.71 -6.84
CA LEU A 4 -13.91 9.90 -5.62
C LEU A 4 -15.09 8.93 -5.70
N THR A 5 -14.87 7.71 -6.21
CA THR A 5 -15.89 6.67 -6.23
C THR A 5 -15.80 5.84 -4.93
N HIS A 6 -16.36 6.39 -3.85
CA HIS A 6 -16.60 5.75 -2.54
C HIS A 6 -15.41 5.07 -1.83
N ILE A 7 -14.87 5.75 -0.81
CA ILE A 7 -14.13 5.08 0.27
C ILE A 7 -15.16 4.35 1.15
N ALA A 8 -14.98 3.05 1.36
CA ALA A 8 -15.80 2.30 2.30
C ALA A 8 -15.65 2.93 3.71
N PRO A 9 -16.75 3.23 4.42
CA PRO A 9 -16.64 3.68 5.80
C PRO A 9 -15.94 2.61 6.62
N ALA A 10 -15.23 3.05 7.67
CA ALA A 10 -14.68 2.12 8.64
C ALA A 10 -15.81 1.25 9.22
N ASP A 11 -15.51 -0.02 9.50
CA ASP A 11 -16.43 -0.88 10.22
C ASP A 11 -16.57 -0.45 11.70
N GLY A 12 -17.33 -1.22 12.48
CA GLY A 12 -17.57 -0.95 13.91
C GLY A 12 -16.30 -0.95 14.78
N ASN A 13 -15.18 -1.43 14.26
CA ASN A 13 -13.88 -1.46 14.94
C ASN A 13 -12.94 -0.34 14.46
N GLY A 14 -13.38 0.52 13.52
CA GLY A 14 -12.54 1.57 12.96
C GLY A 14 -11.58 1.06 11.87
N GLU A 15 -11.88 -0.08 11.23
CA GLU A 15 -11.05 -0.68 10.19
C GLU A 15 -11.63 -0.48 8.78
N ILE A 16 -10.76 -0.29 7.78
CA ILE A 16 -11.07 -0.38 6.35
C ILE A 16 -10.25 -1.54 5.78
N ILE A 17 -10.91 -2.58 5.24
CA ILE A 17 -10.27 -3.79 4.68
C ILE A 17 -9.36 -4.48 5.72
N GLY A 18 -9.84 -4.64 6.95
CA GLY A 18 -9.09 -5.31 8.02
C GLY A 18 -7.84 -4.56 8.48
N SER A 19 -7.79 -3.23 8.26
CA SER A 19 -6.69 -2.36 8.67
C SER A 19 -7.23 -1.07 9.30
N PRO A 20 -6.65 -0.56 10.41
CA PRO A 20 -7.09 0.69 11.02
C PRO A 20 -7.08 1.87 10.05
N VAL A 21 -8.15 2.67 10.05
CA VAL A 21 -8.19 3.92 9.28
C VAL A 21 -7.12 4.88 9.77
N VAL A 22 -6.26 5.31 8.85
CA VAL A 22 -5.16 6.25 9.18
C VAL A 22 -5.56 7.69 8.90
N ALA A 23 -6.21 7.95 7.76
CA ALA A 23 -6.87 9.23 7.44
C ALA A 23 -7.72 9.09 6.16
N PRO A 24 -8.71 9.99 5.94
CA PRO A 24 -9.46 10.02 4.68
C PRO A 24 -8.55 10.21 3.46
N GLY A 25 -8.73 9.39 2.43
CA GLY A 25 -7.93 9.45 1.19
C GLY A 25 -6.49 8.91 1.32
N VAL A 26 -6.12 8.31 2.45
CA VAL A 26 -4.81 7.70 2.65
C VAL A 26 -4.87 6.20 2.40
N TYR A 27 -4.07 5.72 1.45
CA TYR A 27 -3.82 4.30 1.23
C TYR A 27 -2.65 3.84 2.11
N LYS A 28 -2.79 2.72 2.81
CA LYS A 28 -1.73 2.12 3.62
C LYS A 28 -1.59 0.65 3.32
N THR A 29 -0.34 0.20 3.20
CA THR A 29 0.03 -1.21 3.07
C THR A 29 1.39 -1.43 3.74
N THR A 30 1.72 -2.68 4.04
CA THR A 30 3.02 -3.09 4.56
C THR A 30 3.68 -4.03 3.56
N THR A 31 4.91 -3.71 3.16
CA THR A 31 5.71 -4.50 2.22
C THR A 31 6.77 -5.30 2.98
N GLU A 32 6.60 -6.62 3.02
CA GLU A 32 7.54 -7.53 3.68
C GLU A 32 8.55 -8.10 2.68
N VAL A 33 9.83 -8.11 3.06
CA VAL A 33 10.93 -8.78 2.34
C VAL A 33 11.65 -9.73 3.30
N TYR A 34 12.25 -10.80 2.77
CA TYR A 34 12.97 -11.81 3.56
C TYR A 34 14.48 -11.78 3.24
N PRO A 35 15.26 -10.87 3.86
CA PRO A 35 16.69 -10.73 3.58
C PRO A 35 17.52 -11.94 4.02
N ASP A 36 17.03 -12.71 5.00
CA ASP A 36 17.72 -13.92 5.51
C ASP A 36 17.48 -15.15 4.61
N SER A 37 16.68 -15.03 3.56
CA SER A 37 16.42 -16.12 2.64
C SER A 37 17.69 -16.46 1.85
N PRO A 38 18.06 -17.75 1.72
CA PRO A 38 19.20 -18.17 0.89
C PRO A 38 18.98 -17.91 -0.61
N ARG A 39 17.77 -17.48 -1.00
CA ARG A 39 17.38 -17.15 -2.37
C ARG A 39 17.33 -15.64 -2.64
N ALA A 40 17.61 -14.80 -1.64
CA ALA A 40 17.54 -13.35 -1.75
C ALA A 40 18.95 -12.73 -1.67
N THR A 41 19.16 -11.64 -2.42
CA THR A 41 20.31 -10.72 -2.23
C THR A 41 19.84 -9.38 -1.67
N PRO A 42 20.74 -8.59 -1.03
CA PRO A 42 20.40 -7.24 -0.56
C PRO A 42 19.80 -6.35 -1.66
N GLU A 43 20.34 -6.43 -2.88
CA GLU A 43 19.87 -5.66 -4.04
C GLU A 43 18.46 -6.06 -4.44
N GLN A 44 18.11 -7.35 -4.37
CA GLN A 44 16.76 -7.82 -4.65
C GLN A 44 15.75 -7.29 -3.62
N CYS A 45 16.11 -7.27 -2.33
CA CYS A 45 15.26 -6.70 -1.28
C CYS A 45 15.01 -5.20 -1.51
N ASN A 46 16.06 -4.44 -1.82
CA ASN A 46 15.93 -3.01 -2.11
C ASN A 46 15.07 -2.78 -3.36
N THR A 47 15.31 -3.55 -4.42
CA THR A 47 14.54 -3.45 -5.66
C THR A 47 13.05 -3.75 -5.41
N ALA A 48 12.74 -4.78 -4.63
CA ALA A 48 11.37 -5.13 -4.29
C ALA A 48 10.64 -3.98 -3.56
N GLN A 49 11.31 -3.34 -2.60
CA GLN A 49 10.76 -2.18 -1.89
C GLN A 49 10.56 -0.98 -2.82
N THR A 50 11.53 -0.67 -3.69
CA THR A 50 11.40 0.41 -4.68
C THR A 50 10.24 0.16 -5.62
N VAL A 51 10.10 -1.06 -6.16
CA VAL A 51 8.99 -1.42 -7.06
C VAL A 51 7.64 -1.25 -6.36
N ALA A 52 7.53 -1.66 -5.09
CA ALA A 52 6.28 -1.51 -4.35
C ALA A 52 5.90 -0.03 -4.14
N VAL A 53 6.86 0.84 -3.82
CA VAL A 53 6.62 2.29 -3.72
C VAL A 53 6.22 2.89 -5.06
N CYS A 54 6.93 2.56 -6.14
CA CYS A 54 6.60 3.04 -7.48
C CYS A 54 5.18 2.62 -7.89
N ALA A 55 4.81 1.36 -7.69
CA ALA A 55 3.48 0.85 -8.00
C ALA A 55 2.38 1.57 -7.20
N ALA A 56 2.63 1.87 -5.92
CA ALA A 56 1.68 2.63 -5.10
C ALA A 56 1.48 4.06 -5.61
N ILE A 57 2.55 4.73 -6.04
CA ILE A 57 2.49 6.07 -6.62
C ILE A 57 1.76 6.05 -7.96
N ASP A 58 2.08 5.09 -8.84
CA ASP A 58 1.42 4.95 -10.14
C ASP A 58 -0.08 4.72 -9.98
N TYR A 59 -0.48 3.86 -9.03
CA TYR A 59 -1.88 3.63 -8.70
C TYR A 59 -2.58 4.92 -8.25
N ALA A 60 -1.97 5.67 -7.32
CA ALA A 60 -2.53 6.92 -6.82
C ALA A 60 -2.68 7.98 -7.92
N LEU A 61 -1.70 8.08 -8.82
CA LEU A 61 -1.73 9.01 -9.95
C LEU A 61 -2.82 8.65 -10.98
N ALA A 62 -3.10 7.36 -11.16
CA ALA A 62 -4.15 6.87 -12.06
C ALA A 62 -5.58 7.07 -11.50
N HIS A 63 -5.74 7.19 -10.18
CA HIS A 63 -7.05 7.22 -9.50
C HIS A 63 -7.31 8.51 -8.72
N ARG A 64 -6.93 9.64 -9.32
CA ARG A 64 -7.15 11.00 -8.79
C ARG A 64 -8.48 11.62 -9.21
#